data_AF-K9ZKQ6-F1
#
_entry.id   AF-K9ZKQ6-F1
#
_cell.length_a   1.000
_cell.length_b   1.000
_cell.length_c   1.000
_cell.angle_alpha   90.00
_cell.angle_beta   90.00
_cell.angle_gamma   90.00
#
_symmetry.space_group_name_H-M   'P 1'
#
loop_
_entity.id
_entity.type
_entity.pdbx_description
1 polymer ?
#
loop_
_entity_poly.entity_id
_entity_poly.type
_entity_poly.pdbx_seq_one_letter_code
_entity_poly.pdbx_strand_id
1 'polypeptide(L)'
;MITPRIQPLWQSTIEKLKHFLYGNDCWEIGVNWVSEKVESISQEATLSFRIYYGFDILFALYNYFCRDVSLLPTLEIVAQIPGEINKTIILVGCLEWDQQTFPTINSIFNNDDPYLIFMKQKLFFKEDPLYDILIMYKHGIAYSLFEITVEKNTQTVIKRLEIEEDDTVTVLPIDKVELRLVESSLIDFSIHNPGYIQQLCYMGGSFFHFVS
;
A
#
# COMPACT_ATOMS: atom_id res chain seq x y z
N MET A 1 18.32 26.87 -31.00
CA MET A 1 17.14 26.00 -31.22
C MET A 1 16.88 25.33 -29.88
N ILE A 2 15.82 25.70 -29.17
CA ILE A 2 15.48 25.12 -27.87
C ILE A 2 14.49 23.99 -28.19
N THR A 3 14.96 22.75 -28.13
CA THR A 3 14.08 21.59 -28.28
C THR A 3 13.17 21.55 -27.05
N PRO A 4 11.83 21.58 -27.20
CA PRO A 4 10.95 21.37 -26.06
C PRO A 4 11.28 20.00 -25.48
N ARG A 5 11.77 19.97 -24.23
CA ARG A 5 11.84 18.73 -23.45
C ARG A 5 10.39 18.35 -23.18
N ILE A 6 9.83 17.45 -23.98
CA ILE A 6 8.57 16.79 -23.66
C ILE A 6 8.81 16.18 -22.29
N GLN A 7 8.10 16.67 -21.26
CA GLN A 7 8.17 16.05 -19.94
C GLN A 7 7.95 14.55 -20.10
N PRO A 8 8.71 13.70 -19.40
CA PRO A 8 8.50 12.27 -19.44
C PRO A 8 7.01 11.98 -19.22
N LEU A 9 6.40 11.16 -20.10
CA LEU A 9 4.97 10.83 -20.05
C LEU A 9 4.52 10.39 -18.64
N TRP A 10 5.44 9.78 -17.88
CA TRP A 10 5.19 9.30 -16.53
C TRP A 10 5.05 10.41 -15.48
N GLN A 11 5.62 11.62 -15.65
CA GLN A 11 5.42 12.73 -14.70
C GLN A 11 3.93 13.12 -14.63
N SER A 12 3.29 13.22 -15.80
CA SER A 12 1.84 13.45 -15.89
C SER A 12 1.00 12.29 -15.37
N THR A 13 1.52 11.07 -15.42
CA THR A 13 0.88 9.90 -14.81
C THR A 13 0.95 10.00 -13.29
N ILE A 14 2.09 10.36 -12.71
CA ILE A 14 2.27 10.51 -11.26
C ILE A 14 1.33 11.55 -10.68
N GLU A 15 1.17 12.70 -11.33
CA GLU A 15 0.18 13.70 -10.90
C GLU A 15 -1.23 13.12 -10.81
N LYS A 16 -1.60 12.23 -11.73
CA LYS A 16 -2.90 11.53 -11.72
C LYS A 16 -2.95 10.42 -10.67
N LEU A 17 -1.82 9.78 -10.34
CA LEU A 17 -1.74 8.76 -9.29
C LEU A 17 -2.12 9.32 -7.92
N LYS A 18 -1.89 10.61 -7.66
CA LYS A 18 -2.31 11.26 -6.40
C LYS A 18 -3.80 11.06 -6.10
N HIS A 19 -4.65 11.04 -7.12
CA HIS A 19 -6.08 10.75 -6.92
C HIS A 19 -6.36 9.30 -6.52
N PHE A 20 -5.54 8.35 -6.96
CA PHE A 20 -5.67 6.93 -6.59
C PHE A 20 -5.05 6.60 -5.24
N LEU A 21 -4.12 7.44 -4.77
CA LEU A 21 -3.43 7.33 -3.49
C LEU A 21 -4.01 8.25 -2.42
N TYR A 22 -5.11 8.95 -2.71
CA TYR A 22 -5.72 9.86 -1.77
C TYR A 22 -6.07 9.15 -0.46
N GLY A 23 -5.49 9.64 0.64
CA GLY A 23 -5.62 9.06 1.97
C GLY A 23 -4.62 7.97 2.32
N ASN A 24 -3.69 7.68 1.43
CA ASN A 24 -2.52 6.84 1.66
C ASN A 24 -1.25 7.68 1.49
N ASP A 25 -1.03 8.59 2.44
CA ASP A 25 0.07 9.55 2.43
C ASP A 25 1.43 8.82 2.35
N CYS A 26 1.54 7.67 3.02
CA CYS A 26 2.72 6.80 2.94
C CYS A 26 3.09 6.50 1.49
N TRP A 27 2.15 5.93 0.73
CA TRP A 27 2.39 5.60 -0.67
C TRP A 27 2.52 6.83 -1.56
N GLU A 28 1.76 7.90 -1.33
CA GLU A 28 1.92 9.14 -2.11
C GLU A 28 3.34 9.70 -2.00
N ILE A 29 3.88 9.78 -0.78
CA ILE A 29 5.25 10.23 -0.51
C ILE A 29 6.25 9.29 -1.17
N GLY A 30 6.06 7.96 -1.05
CA GLY A 30 6.91 6.98 -1.69
C GLY A 30 6.95 7.09 -3.22
N VAL A 31 5.80 7.32 -3.86
CA VAL A 31 5.72 7.53 -5.31
C VAL A 31 6.46 8.80 -5.73
N ASN A 32 6.29 9.90 -5.00
CA ASN A 32 7.03 11.13 -5.28
C ASN A 32 8.54 10.91 -5.11
N TRP A 33 8.95 10.24 -4.03
CA TRP A 33 10.36 9.94 -3.74
C TRP A 33 11.01 9.08 -4.83
N VAL A 34 10.37 7.97 -5.26
CA VAL A 34 10.96 7.10 -6.28
C VAL A 34 11.04 7.80 -7.64
N SER A 35 10.07 8.66 -7.92
CA SER A 35 10.05 9.50 -9.12
C SER A 35 11.23 10.46 -9.18
N GLU A 36 11.43 11.25 -8.13
CA GLU A 36 12.55 12.19 -8.04
C GLU A 36 13.90 11.47 -8.13
N LYS A 37 14.01 10.33 -7.44
CA LYS A 37 15.19 9.48 -7.50
C LYS A 37 15.47 9.00 -8.92
N VAL A 38 14.48 8.43 -9.61
CA VAL A 38 14.64 7.94 -10.98
C VAL A 38 15.00 9.08 -11.94
N GLU A 39 14.34 10.24 -11.80
CA GLU A 39 14.63 11.42 -12.60
C GLU A 39 16.07 11.92 -12.44
N SER A 40 16.59 11.89 -11.21
CA SER A 40 17.97 12.26 -10.91
C SER A 40 19.00 11.35 -11.57
N ILE A 41 18.63 10.10 -11.88
CA ILE A 41 19.50 9.12 -12.55
C ILE A 41 19.34 9.21 -14.07
N SER A 42 18.11 9.21 -14.58
CA SER A 42 17.84 9.30 -16.02
C SER A 42 16.46 9.87 -16.32
N GLN A 43 16.43 10.97 -17.09
CA GLN A 43 15.19 11.56 -17.62
C GLN A 43 14.53 10.68 -18.69
N GLU A 44 15.26 9.71 -19.25
CA GLU A 44 14.76 8.79 -20.27
C GLU A 44 14.24 7.47 -19.68
N ALA A 45 14.24 7.33 -18.35
CA ALA A 45 13.74 6.15 -17.66
C ALA A 45 12.28 5.83 -18.01
N THR A 46 12.00 4.54 -18.14
CA THR A 46 10.63 4.04 -18.30
C THR A 46 10.09 3.62 -16.95
N LEU A 47 8.92 4.14 -16.58
CA LEU A 47 8.18 3.72 -15.38
C LEU A 47 6.95 2.90 -15.79
N SER A 48 6.80 1.73 -15.18
CA SER A 48 5.58 0.93 -15.23
C SER A 48 4.91 0.95 -13.87
N PHE A 49 3.61 1.17 -13.83
CA PHE A 49 2.84 1.33 -12.60
C PHE A 49 1.79 0.23 -12.51
N ARG A 50 1.67 -0.37 -11.32
CA ARG A 50 0.57 -1.26 -10.95
C ARG A 50 0.10 -0.86 -9.57
N ILE A 51 -1.15 -0.43 -9.48
CA ILE A 51 -1.80 -0.07 -8.22
C ILE A 51 -3.11 -0.82 -8.13
N TYR A 52 -3.33 -1.49 -7.01
CA TYR A 52 -4.58 -2.16 -6.71
C TYR A 52 -5.10 -1.66 -5.37
N TYR A 53 -6.37 -1.19 -5.34
CA TYR A 53 -7.10 -0.73 -4.15
C TYR A 53 -6.26 0.05 -3.14
N GLY A 54 -5.93 1.31 -3.45
CA GLY A 54 -5.14 2.16 -2.54
C GLY A 54 -5.86 2.60 -1.26
N PHE A 55 -7.17 2.36 -1.16
CA PHE A 55 -8.07 2.82 -0.09
C PHE A 55 -9.17 1.78 0.21
N ASP A 56 -9.91 1.95 1.30
CA ASP A 56 -10.94 1.07 1.88
C ASP A 56 -10.38 -0.23 2.49
N ILE A 57 -9.69 -0.09 3.62
CA ILE A 57 -9.01 -1.21 4.29
C ILE A 57 -9.97 -2.33 4.70
N LEU A 58 -11.19 -2.01 5.12
CA LEU A 58 -12.15 -3.03 5.57
C LEU A 58 -12.63 -3.89 4.41
N PHE A 59 -12.92 -3.27 3.27
CA PHE A 59 -13.28 -4.00 2.06
C PHE A 59 -12.11 -4.82 1.54
N ALA A 60 -10.88 -4.27 1.58
CA ALA A 60 -9.66 -4.99 1.22
C ALA A 60 -9.45 -6.24 2.08
N LEU A 61 -9.51 -6.12 3.40
CA LEU A 61 -9.36 -7.24 4.33
C LEU A 61 -10.45 -8.29 4.14
N TYR A 62 -11.71 -7.87 3.95
CA TYR A 62 -12.79 -8.79 3.58
C TYR A 62 -12.47 -9.58 2.31
N ASN A 63 -12.09 -8.92 1.22
CA ASN A 63 -11.78 -9.60 -0.04
C ASN A 63 -10.57 -10.53 0.10
N TYR A 64 -9.54 -10.11 0.83
CA TYR A 64 -8.37 -10.92 1.11
C TYR A 64 -8.74 -12.23 1.83
N PHE A 65 -9.48 -12.15 2.93
CA PHE A 65 -9.78 -13.32 3.75
C PHE A 65 -10.83 -14.24 3.13
N CYS A 66 -11.82 -13.70 2.42
CA CYS A 66 -12.94 -14.50 1.94
C CYS A 66 -12.82 -14.90 0.45
N ARG A 67 -11.87 -14.33 -0.31
CA ARG A 67 -11.74 -14.59 -1.76
C ARG A 67 -10.33 -14.93 -2.20
N ASP A 68 -9.43 -13.95 -2.27
CA ASP A 68 -8.11 -14.15 -2.87
C ASP A 68 -7.07 -13.16 -2.32
N VAL A 69 -5.84 -13.65 -2.14
CA VAL A 69 -4.71 -12.87 -1.61
C VAL A 69 -4.31 -11.68 -2.48
N SER A 70 -4.56 -11.76 -3.79
CA SER A 70 -4.28 -10.71 -4.77
C SER A 70 -5.18 -9.48 -4.64
N LEU A 71 -6.16 -9.52 -3.74
CA LEU A 71 -7.11 -8.44 -3.50
C LEU A 71 -6.68 -7.50 -2.36
N LEU A 72 -5.45 -7.66 -1.84
CA LEU A 72 -4.87 -6.68 -0.93
C LEU A 72 -4.43 -5.42 -1.69
N PRO A 73 -4.48 -4.25 -1.03
CA PRO A 73 -3.82 -3.04 -1.49
C PRO A 73 -2.38 -3.36 -1.87
N THR A 74 -2.02 -3.01 -3.11
CA THR A 74 -0.63 -3.12 -3.58
C THR A 74 -0.26 -1.92 -4.42
N LEU A 75 0.99 -1.49 -4.27
CA LEU A 75 1.66 -0.53 -5.13
C LEU A 75 2.92 -1.19 -5.69
N GLU A 76 3.12 -1.11 -6.99
CA GLU A 76 4.35 -1.52 -7.64
C GLU A 76 4.70 -0.50 -8.72
N ILE A 77 5.90 0.08 -8.63
CA ILE A 77 6.47 0.96 -9.65
C ILE A 77 7.79 0.37 -10.08
N VAL A 78 7.89 -0.03 -11.34
CA VAL A 78 9.10 -0.60 -11.93
C VAL A 78 9.75 0.45 -12.81
N ALA A 79 10.97 0.85 -12.46
CA ALA A 79 11.79 1.77 -13.22
C ALA A 79 12.90 1.02 -13.97
N GLN A 80 12.92 1.20 -15.29
CA GLN A 80 13.97 0.71 -16.17
C GLN A 80 14.79 1.89 -16.68
N ILE A 81 16.11 1.85 -16.47
CA ILE A 81 17.02 2.94 -16.80
C ILE A 81 17.74 2.64 -18.13
N PRO A 82 17.56 3.48 -19.17
CA PRO A 82 18.28 3.33 -20.43
C PRO A 82 19.79 3.33 -20.23
N GLY A 83 20.50 2.44 -20.94
CA GLY A 83 21.94 2.26 -20.78
C GLY A 83 22.35 1.40 -19.58
N GLU A 84 21.50 1.27 -18.57
CA GLU A 84 21.67 0.35 -17.43
C GLU A 84 20.72 -0.85 -17.56
N ILE A 85 20.79 -1.58 -18.69
CA ILE A 85 19.91 -2.74 -19.00
C ILE A 85 19.91 -3.81 -17.89
N ASN A 86 20.97 -3.83 -17.08
CA ASN A 86 21.13 -4.77 -16.00
C ASN A 86 20.61 -4.28 -14.65
N LYS A 87 20.02 -3.09 -14.55
CA LYS A 87 19.55 -2.52 -13.28
C LYS A 87 18.09 -2.09 -13.37
N THR A 88 17.32 -2.56 -12.40
CA THR A 88 15.92 -2.23 -12.23
C THR A 88 15.71 -1.73 -10.81
N ILE A 89 15.04 -0.58 -10.66
CA ILE A 89 14.60 -0.05 -9.37
C ILE A 89 13.10 -0.30 -9.28
N ILE A 90 12.66 -0.90 -8.18
CA ILE A 90 11.25 -1.23 -7.96
C ILE A 90 10.83 -0.61 -6.63
N LEU A 91 9.78 0.20 -6.63
CA LEU A 91 9.06 0.57 -5.42
C LEU A 91 7.93 -0.43 -5.21
N VAL A 92 7.84 -1.03 -4.04
CA VAL A 92 6.76 -1.93 -3.64
C VAL A 92 6.09 -1.35 -2.41
N GLY A 93 4.77 -1.20 -2.45
CA GLY A 93 3.93 -0.89 -1.31
C GLY A 93 3.02 -2.06 -0.97
N CYS A 94 2.94 -2.38 0.32
CA CYS A 94 2.09 -3.44 0.85
C CYS A 94 1.52 -3.05 2.22
N LEU A 95 0.74 -3.96 2.79
CA LEU A 95 0.23 -3.86 4.15
C LEU A 95 1.05 -4.76 5.08
N GLU A 96 1.31 -4.27 6.29
CA GLU A 96 2.02 -4.99 7.34
C GLU A 96 1.20 -4.98 8.63
N TRP A 97 1.26 -6.07 9.40
CA TRP A 97 0.66 -6.16 10.73
C TRP A 97 1.73 -6.06 11.83
N ASP A 98 1.43 -5.32 12.90
CA ASP A 98 2.31 -5.08 14.04
C ASP A 98 2.60 -6.31 14.93
N GLN A 99 1.92 -7.44 14.67
CA GLN A 99 2.03 -8.70 15.41
C GLN A 99 1.61 -8.62 16.88
N GLN A 100 0.97 -7.53 17.30
CA GLN A 100 0.64 -7.25 18.69
C GLN A 100 -0.83 -6.88 18.88
N THR A 101 -1.48 -6.36 17.84
CA THR A 101 -2.87 -5.94 17.91
C THR A 101 -3.81 -7.10 17.62
N PHE A 102 -4.69 -7.38 18.59
CA PHE A 102 -5.71 -8.43 18.51
C PHE A 102 -7.10 -7.78 18.45
N PRO A 103 -7.59 -7.36 17.27
CA PRO A 103 -8.84 -6.64 17.17
C PRO A 103 -10.05 -7.53 17.52
N THR A 104 -11.06 -6.90 18.11
CA THR A 104 -12.38 -7.49 18.32
C THR A 104 -13.42 -6.70 17.51
N ILE A 105 -14.57 -7.30 17.21
CA ILE A 105 -15.65 -6.56 16.53
C ILE A 105 -16.04 -5.31 17.32
N ASN A 106 -16.10 -5.40 18.64
CA ASN A 106 -16.47 -4.25 19.47
C ASN A 106 -15.39 -3.16 19.46
N SER A 107 -14.11 -3.50 19.37
CA SER A 107 -13.04 -2.49 19.30
C SER A 107 -12.99 -1.78 17.95
N ILE A 108 -13.31 -2.48 16.85
CA ILE A 108 -13.36 -1.89 15.51
C ILE A 108 -14.66 -1.08 15.32
N PHE A 109 -15.80 -1.69 15.62
CA PHE A 109 -17.14 -1.23 15.24
C PHE A 109 -17.94 -0.61 16.42
N ASN A 110 -17.41 -0.55 17.64
CA ASN A 110 -18.03 0.11 18.80
C ASN A 110 -19.49 -0.32 19.12
N ASN A 111 -19.86 -1.58 18.86
CA ASN A 111 -21.24 -2.09 18.94
C ASN A 111 -22.25 -1.41 17.98
N ASP A 112 -21.81 -0.53 17.09
CA ASP A 112 -22.68 -0.04 16.02
C ASP A 112 -23.05 -1.22 15.12
N ASP A 113 -24.25 -1.16 14.55
CA ASP A 113 -24.62 -2.07 13.48
C ASP A 113 -23.57 -1.94 12.35
N PRO A 114 -22.92 -3.04 11.94
CA PRO A 114 -21.99 -3.03 10.82
C PRO A 114 -22.57 -2.40 9.55
N TYR A 115 -23.90 -2.51 9.34
CA TYR A 115 -24.62 -1.81 8.27
C TYR A 115 -24.57 -0.28 8.43
N LEU A 116 -24.80 0.22 9.66
CA LEU A 116 -24.71 1.65 9.95
C LEU A 116 -23.29 2.17 9.73
N ILE A 117 -22.27 1.38 10.04
CA ILE A 117 -20.86 1.76 9.79
C ILE A 117 -20.56 1.76 8.30
N PHE A 118 -20.94 0.71 7.56
CA PHE A 118 -20.76 0.66 6.11
C PHE A 118 -21.47 1.82 5.40
N MET A 119 -22.69 2.16 5.83
CA MET A 119 -23.43 3.30 5.31
C MET A 119 -22.79 4.63 5.72
N LYS A 120 -22.26 4.76 6.94
CA LYS A 120 -21.47 5.95 7.35
C LYS A 120 -20.21 6.12 6.49
N GLN A 121 -19.50 5.03 6.18
CA GLN A 121 -18.33 5.02 5.29
C GLN A 121 -18.71 5.44 3.86
N LYS A 122 -19.74 4.83 3.27
CA LYS A 122 -20.10 5.07 1.86
C LYS A 122 -20.94 6.34 1.60
N LEU A 123 -21.75 6.79 2.56
CA LEU A 123 -22.70 7.90 2.35
C LEU A 123 -22.27 9.24 2.94
N PHE A 124 -21.35 9.28 3.91
CA PHE A 124 -21.20 10.48 4.74
C PHE A 124 -19.86 11.23 4.73
N PHE A 125 -18.79 10.81 4.06
CA PHE A 125 -17.50 11.49 4.26
C PHE A 125 -16.77 12.01 3.03
N LYS A 126 -16.62 13.34 3.02
CA LYS A 126 -15.50 14.08 2.43
C LYS A 126 -14.17 13.85 3.19
N GLU A 127 -14.18 13.09 4.29
CA GLU A 127 -13.04 12.81 5.19
C GLU A 127 -12.65 11.32 5.23
N ASP A 128 -12.96 10.57 4.16
CA ASP A 128 -12.70 9.13 3.98
C ASP A 128 -11.29 8.68 4.46
N PRO A 129 -10.18 9.42 4.18
CA PRO A 129 -8.84 9.03 4.61
C PRO A 129 -8.62 8.83 6.11
N LEU A 130 -9.14 9.75 6.93
CA LEU A 130 -8.88 9.74 8.38
C LEU A 130 -9.57 8.57 9.05
N TYR A 131 -10.71 8.16 8.50
CA TYR A 131 -11.43 6.99 8.95
C TYR A 131 -10.66 5.70 8.66
N ASP A 132 -10.15 5.55 7.44
CA ASP A 132 -9.34 4.39 7.05
C ASP A 132 -8.08 4.27 7.92
N ILE A 133 -7.36 5.37 8.15
CA ILE A 133 -6.18 5.40 9.03
C ILE A 133 -6.54 4.96 10.46
N LEU A 134 -7.66 5.47 11.01
CA LEU A 134 -8.12 5.06 12.34
C LEU A 134 -8.45 3.57 12.38
N ILE A 135 -9.09 3.03 11.34
CA ILE A 135 -9.42 1.61 11.27
C ILE A 135 -8.16 0.76 11.15
N MET A 136 -7.21 1.15 10.30
CA MET A 136 -5.91 0.51 10.16
C MET A 136 -5.19 0.43 11.51
N TYR A 137 -5.12 1.56 12.24
CA TYR A 137 -4.54 1.62 13.58
C TYR A 137 -5.20 0.64 14.55
N LYS A 138 -6.53 0.55 14.56
CA LYS A 138 -7.25 -0.40 15.42
C LYS A 138 -7.02 -1.88 15.06
N HIS A 139 -6.55 -2.18 13.85
CA HIS A 139 -6.13 -3.52 13.44
C HIS A 139 -4.63 -3.77 13.65
N GLY A 140 -3.86 -2.74 14.00
CA GLY A 140 -2.40 -2.80 14.00
C GLY A 140 -1.83 -2.97 12.60
N ILE A 141 -2.53 -2.52 11.57
CA ILE A 141 -2.11 -2.64 10.18
C ILE A 141 -1.58 -1.29 9.71
N ALA A 142 -0.48 -1.29 8.96
CA ALA A 142 0.11 -0.09 8.38
C ALA A 142 0.45 -0.30 6.89
N TYR A 143 0.52 0.81 6.15
CA TYR A 143 1.13 0.81 4.82
C TYR A 143 2.65 0.84 4.96
N SER A 144 3.31 -0.10 4.29
CA SER A 144 4.77 -0.19 4.24
C SER A 144 5.26 0.00 2.82
N LEU A 145 6.48 0.53 2.69
CA LEU A 145 7.15 0.77 1.41
C LEU A 145 8.54 0.18 1.39
N PHE A 146 8.90 -0.39 0.25
CA PHE A 146 10.19 -1.01 0.02
C PHE A 146 10.76 -0.61 -1.33
N GLU A 147 12.04 -0.26 -1.34
CA GLU A 147 12.84 -0.18 -2.55
C GLU A 147 13.53 -1.52 -2.78
N ILE A 148 13.33 -2.11 -3.95
CA ILE A 148 14.07 -3.28 -4.42
C ILE A 148 14.93 -2.83 -5.60
N THR A 149 16.25 -2.94 -5.46
CA THR A 149 17.19 -2.77 -6.57
C THR A 149 17.64 -4.16 -7.02
N VAL A 150 17.31 -4.50 -8.26
CA VAL A 150 17.77 -5.73 -8.92
C VAL A 150 18.87 -5.35 -9.89
N GLU A 151 20.05 -5.93 -9.72
CA GLU A 151 21.14 -5.78 -10.67
C GLU A 151 21.71 -7.15 -11.09
N LYS A 152 22.04 -7.29 -12.38
CA LYS A 152 22.54 -8.56 -12.94
C LYS A 152 23.89 -8.91 -12.32
N ASN A 153 24.01 -10.15 -11.82
CA ASN A 153 25.20 -10.70 -11.16
C ASN A 153 25.55 -10.06 -9.80
N THR A 154 24.66 -9.26 -9.23
CA THR A 154 24.77 -8.78 -7.85
C THR A 154 23.62 -9.30 -7.02
N GLN A 155 23.77 -9.25 -5.70
CA GLN A 155 22.68 -9.62 -4.81
C GLN A 155 21.62 -8.52 -4.84
N THR A 156 20.35 -8.90 -5.02
CA THR A 156 19.21 -7.99 -4.87
C THR A 156 19.28 -7.26 -3.54
N VAL A 157 19.23 -5.93 -3.60
CA VAL A 157 19.23 -5.08 -2.42
C VAL A 157 17.81 -4.64 -2.15
N ILE A 158 17.35 -4.86 -0.91
CA ILE A 158 16.02 -4.47 -0.46
C ILE A 158 16.22 -3.47 0.68
N LYS A 159 15.44 -2.40 0.65
CA LYS A 159 15.46 -1.35 1.66
C LYS A 159 14.04 -0.96 2.02
N ARG A 160 13.79 -0.74 3.30
CA ARG A 160 12.55 -0.16 3.80
C ARG A 160 12.61 1.36 3.66
N LEU A 161 11.50 1.96 3.25
CA LEU A 161 11.32 3.40 3.29
C LEU A 161 10.51 3.71 4.55
N GLU A 162 11.11 4.46 5.46
CA GLU A 162 10.42 5.03 6.61
C GLU A 162 10.13 6.49 6.31
N ILE A 163 8.90 6.90 6.61
CA ILE A 163 8.43 8.26 6.36
C ILE A 163 8.33 8.93 7.72
N GLU A 164 9.08 10.01 7.88
CA GLU A 164 9.12 10.82 9.08
C GLU A 164 7.93 11.79 9.14
N GLU A 165 7.71 12.43 10.30
CA GLU A 165 6.62 13.40 10.49
C GLU A 165 6.71 14.63 9.58
N ASP A 166 7.89 14.93 9.04
CA ASP A 166 8.14 16.05 8.11
C ASP A 166 8.12 15.61 6.63
N ASP A 167 7.52 14.45 6.35
CA ASP A 167 7.43 13.80 5.03
C ASP A 167 8.80 13.43 4.42
N THR A 168 9.88 13.46 5.21
CA THR A 168 11.18 12.99 4.74
C THR A 168 11.23 11.47 4.70
N VAL A 169 11.97 10.94 3.72
CA VAL A 169 12.12 9.49 3.51
C VAL A 169 13.49 9.04 3.99
N THR A 170 13.48 8.27 5.07
CA THR A 170 14.65 7.53 5.57
C THR A 170 14.69 6.16 4.90
N VAL A 171 15.87 5.75 4.41
CA VAL A 171 16.04 4.47 3.72
C VAL A 171 16.88 3.53 4.58
N LEU A 172 16.26 2.46 5.07
CA LEU A 172 16.88 1.50 5.97
C LEU A 172 17.15 0.17 5.25
N PRO A 173 18.34 -0.44 5.38
CA PRO A 173 18.56 -1.78 4.88
C PRO A 173 17.72 -2.77 5.70
N ILE A 174 16.99 -3.65 5.01
CA ILE A 174 16.22 -4.72 5.64
C ILE A 174 16.90 -6.06 5.37
N ASP A 175 16.93 -6.93 6.37
CA ASP A 175 17.48 -8.28 6.20
C ASP A 175 16.41 -9.28 5.73
N LYS A 176 16.84 -10.51 5.43
CA LYS A 176 15.91 -11.56 4.92
C LYS A 176 14.93 -12.05 5.98
N VAL A 177 15.23 -11.88 7.27
CA VAL A 177 14.37 -12.33 8.37
C VAL A 177 13.23 -11.33 8.51
N GLU A 178 13.56 -10.06 8.60
CA GLU A 178 12.57 -8.98 8.69
C GLU A 178 11.66 -8.95 7.46
N LEU A 179 12.21 -9.12 6.25
CA LEU A 179 11.39 -9.22 5.03
C LEU A 179 10.37 -10.37 5.10
N ARG A 180 10.78 -11.54 5.61
CA ARG A 180 9.88 -12.68 5.75
C ARG A 180 8.76 -12.43 6.74
N LEU A 181 9.06 -11.69 7.82
CA LEU A 181 8.04 -11.29 8.80
C LEU A 181 7.02 -10.35 8.17
N VAL A 182 7.45 -9.41 7.32
CA VAL A 182 6.54 -8.56 6.55
C VAL A 182 5.70 -9.39 5.59
N GLU A 183 6.31 -10.29 4.81
CA GLU A 183 5.60 -11.14 3.85
C GLU A 183 4.56 -12.05 4.52
N SER A 184 4.83 -12.52 5.75
CA SER A 184 3.91 -13.38 6.49
C SER A 184 2.94 -12.62 7.39
N SER A 185 3.12 -11.31 7.63
CA SER A 185 2.44 -10.62 8.73
C SER A 185 0.92 -10.69 8.65
N LEU A 186 0.33 -10.60 7.44
CA LEU A 186 -1.13 -10.70 7.28
C LEU A 186 -1.65 -12.14 7.34
N ILE A 187 -0.82 -13.11 6.98
CA ILE A 187 -1.13 -14.53 7.22
C ILE A 187 -1.10 -14.78 8.72
N ASP A 188 -0.11 -14.26 9.44
CA ASP A 188 -0.01 -14.37 10.89
C ASP A 188 -1.17 -13.65 11.59
N PHE A 189 -1.58 -12.48 11.11
CA PHE A 189 -2.80 -11.82 11.57
C PHE A 189 -3.99 -12.77 11.47
N SER A 190 -4.08 -13.53 10.37
CA SER A 190 -5.18 -14.45 10.13
C SER A 190 -5.24 -15.61 11.13
N ILE A 191 -4.07 -16.13 11.47
CA ILE A 191 -3.88 -17.24 12.41
C ILE A 191 -4.21 -16.80 13.84
N HIS A 192 -3.86 -15.57 14.19
CA HIS A 192 -4.01 -15.04 15.55
C HIS A 192 -5.39 -14.43 15.83
N ASN A 193 -6.16 -14.07 14.79
CA ASN A 193 -7.47 -13.43 14.93
C ASN A 193 -8.65 -14.21 14.28
N PRO A 194 -8.74 -15.55 14.41
CA PRO A 194 -9.67 -16.35 13.61
C PRO A 194 -11.15 -16.03 13.87
N GLY A 195 -11.52 -15.78 15.14
CA GLY A 195 -12.90 -15.44 15.51
C GLY A 195 -13.33 -14.06 14.97
N TYR A 196 -12.41 -13.09 14.99
CA TYR A 196 -12.64 -11.78 14.40
C TYR A 196 -12.85 -11.88 12.88
N ILE A 197 -12.01 -12.64 12.19
CA ILE A 197 -12.08 -12.81 10.73
C ILE A 197 -13.36 -13.51 10.32
N GLN A 198 -13.80 -14.53 11.06
CA GLN A 198 -15.09 -15.17 10.81
C GLN A 198 -16.24 -14.15 10.87
N GLN A 199 -16.21 -13.26 11.85
CA GLN A 199 -17.22 -12.20 11.99
C GLN A 199 -17.09 -11.14 10.88
N LEU A 200 -15.87 -10.75 10.51
CA LEU A 200 -15.59 -9.86 9.38
C LEU A 200 -16.13 -10.42 8.05
N CYS A 201 -15.85 -11.69 7.74
CA CYS A 201 -16.38 -12.36 6.55
C CYS A 201 -17.90 -12.48 6.59
N TYR A 202 -18.50 -12.77 7.76
CA TYR A 202 -19.97 -12.84 7.91
C TYR A 202 -20.65 -11.50 7.63
N MET A 203 -20.14 -10.43 8.22
CA MET A 203 -20.62 -9.07 7.95
C MET A 203 -20.39 -8.73 6.48
N GLY A 204 -19.19 -8.96 5.97
CA GLY A 204 -18.85 -8.61 4.60
C GLY A 204 -19.67 -9.35 3.55
N GLY A 205 -19.97 -10.63 3.76
CA GLY A 205 -20.87 -11.38 2.91
C GLY A 205 -22.31 -10.83 2.92
N SER A 206 -22.71 -10.16 4.01
CA SER A 206 -24.03 -9.54 4.15
C SER A 206 -24.11 -8.14 3.52
N PHE A 207 -22.99 -7.42 3.44
CA PHE A 207 -22.95 -5.99 3.07
C PHE A 207 -22.17 -5.67 1.78
N PHE A 208 -21.05 -6.35 1.55
CA PHE A 208 -20.14 -6.07 0.43
C PHE A 208 -20.46 -6.89 -0.83
N HIS A 209 -21.23 -7.97 -0.72
CA HIS A 209 -21.64 -8.79 -1.88
C HIS A 209 -22.54 -8.06 -2.89
N PHE A 210 -23.12 -6.90 -2.52
CA PHE A 210 -24.01 -6.11 -3.38
C PHE A 210 -23.30 -5.03 -4.20
N VAL A 211 -21.98 -4.86 -4.06
CA VAL A 211 -21.21 -3.77 -4.68
C VAL A 211 -20.20 -4.27 -5.72
N SER A 212 -20.22 -5.56 -6.06
CA SER A 212 -19.35 -6.17 -7.08
C SER A 212 -20.02 -6.31 -8.45
#